data_AF-L8WH85-F1
#
_entry.id   AF-L8WH85-F1
#
_cell.length_a   1.000
_cell.length_b   1.000
_cell.length_c   1.000
_cell.angle_alpha   90.00
_cell.angle_beta   90.00
_cell.angle_gamma   90.00
#
_symmetry.space_group_name_H-M   'P 1'
#
loop_
_entity.id
_entity.type
_entity.pdbx_description
1 polymer ?
#
loop_
_entity_poly.entity_id
_entity_poly.type
_entity_poly.pdbx_seq_one_letter_code
_entity_poly.pdbx_strand_id
1 'polypeptide(L)'
;MRSNKIVEYSKLHFVNAEGDKPPTMCVFGEKGWMEERNILEGIIDGARHVANADTSPIHRDHALRFLVHFLGDIHQPFHLTGEALGANQIKVKWNKRDTNLHTVWDDHFIDHQVLFVDAVEYTNILPTAHSANISEHEASRNQRIESVLTGLNYDPYIRYILHGVYNHWAAEREKWIVCPEPSLNDTRIHMSVQSVLQADISHVDDFVIPSTLCPLHWGSYGLLGLANEEQGKLSDEYATRIRKELIVEKQLAMGGLRLASVLNSLLGSADEIKEHGIVPFFK
;
A
#
# COMPACT_ATOMS: atom_id res chain seq x y z
N MET A 1 -23.47 17.03 -11.97
CA MET A 1 -23.37 16.30 -10.68
C MET A 1 -22.26 15.25 -10.60
N ARG A 2 -21.80 14.61 -11.71
CA ARG A 2 -20.61 13.72 -11.69
C ARG A 2 -19.27 14.42 -11.43
N SER A 3 -19.15 15.71 -11.77
CA SER A 3 -17.90 16.48 -11.67
C SER A 3 -17.43 16.78 -10.24
N ASN A 4 -18.34 16.97 -9.27
CA ASN A 4 -17.95 17.34 -7.91
C ASN A 4 -17.55 16.12 -7.05
N LYS A 5 -18.16 14.95 -7.28
CA LYS A 5 -17.80 13.72 -6.54
C LYS A 5 -16.40 13.21 -6.88
N ILE A 6 -15.95 13.36 -8.14
CA ILE A 6 -14.59 12.96 -8.55
C ILE A 6 -13.52 13.81 -7.84
N VAL A 7 -13.78 15.11 -7.66
CA VAL A 7 -12.88 16.04 -6.95
C VAL A 7 -12.88 15.78 -5.43
N GLU A 8 -13.99 15.28 -4.88
CA GLU A 8 -14.10 14.96 -3.44
C GLU A 8 -13.24 13.75 -3.06
N TYR A 9 -13.17 12.73 -3.92
CA TYR A 9 -12.38 11.52 -3.66
C TYR A 9 -10.90 11.65 -4.02
N SER A 10 -10.54 12.51 -4.98
CA SER A 10 -9.15 12.64 -5.43
C SER A 10 -8.17 13.01 -4.31
N LYS A 11 -8.65 13.73 -3.27
CA LYS A 11 -7.83 14.12 -2.12
C LYS A 11 -7.48 12.98 -1.18
N LEU A 12 -8.21 11.86 -1.24
CA LEU A 12 -7.99 10.69 -0.38
C LEU A 12 -6.87 9.78 -0.87
N HIS A 13 -6.24 10.10 -2.00
CA HIS A 13 -5.15 9.30 -2.56
C HIS A 13 -3.76 9.75 -2.10
N PHE A 14 -3.64 10.88 -1.39
CA PHE A 14 -2.33 11.40 -0.95
C PHE A 14 -2.45 12.13 0.38
N VAL A 15 -1.30 12.49 0.96
CA VAL A 15 -1.19 13.37 2.12
C VAL A 15 0.05 14.26 1.99
N ASN A 16 -0.13 15.55 2.29
CA ASN A 16 0.93 16.56 2.16
C ASN A 16 1.18 17.20 3.52
N ALA A 17 2.35 16.95 4.12
CA ALA A 17 2.74 17.55 5.38
C ALA A 17 3.09 19.03 5.24
N GLU A 18 2.68 19.84 6.22
CA GLU A 18 3.01 21.26 6.25
C GLU A 18 4.51 21.50 6.37
N GLY A 19 5.06 22.21 5.39
CA GLY A 19 6.48 22.54 5.36
C GLY A 19 7.40 21.39 4.94
N ASP A 20 6.88 20.29 4.40
CA ASP A 20 7.68 19.25 3.76
C ASP A 20 8.37 19.77 2.49
N LYS A 21 9.68 19.52 2.38
CA LYS A 21 10.56 19.97 1.28
C LYS A 21 11.66 18.94 0.99
N PRO A 22 11.29 17.72 0.57
CA PRO A 22 12.25 16.68 0.24
C PRO A 22 13.17 17.13 -0.92
N PRO A 23 14.43 16.66 -0.93
CA PRO A 23 15.08 15.83 0.07
C PRO A 23 15.74 16.65 1.20
N THR A 24 15.62 17.98 1.18
CA THR A 24 16.31 18.86 2.14
C THR A 24 15.70 18.86 3.54
N MET A 25 14.39 18.67 3.62
CA MET A 25 13.65 18.55 4.88
C MET A 25 12.46 17.65 4.65
N CYS A 26 12.45 16.50 5.31
CA CYS A 26 11.33 15.57 5.29
C CYS A 26 10.56 15.70 6.61
N VAL A 27 9.30 16.13 6.56
CA VAL A 27 8.39 16.13 7.71
C VAL A 27 7.15 15.33 7.35
N PHE A 28 6.56 14.67 8.33
CA PHE A 28 5.37 13.83 8.17
C PHE A 28 4.35 14.13 9.27
N GLY A 29 3.71 15.29 9.13
CA GLY A 29 2.59 15.71 9.96
C GLY A 29 2.97 16.38 11.28
N GLU A 30 4.26 16.49 11.66
CA GLU A 30 4.67 17.15 12.91
C GLU A 30 4.22 18.61 13.00
N LYS A 31 4.00 19.26 11.85
CA LYS A 31 3.51 20.64 11.73
C LYS A 31 2.04 20.72 11.29
N GLY A 32 1.36 19.59 11.12
CA GLY A 32 0.04 19.50 10.50
C GLY A 32 0.09 19.10 9.03
N TRP A 33 -1.08 19.11 8.40
CA TRP A 33 -1.29 18.70 7.01
C TRP A 33 -1.87 19.86 6.21
N MET A 34 -1.44 20.00 4.95
CA MET A 34 -1.92 21.04 4.04
C MET A 34 -3.42 20.92 3.73
N GLU A 35 -3.99 19.73 3.90
CA GLU A 35 -5.40 19.41 3.67
C GLU A 35 -5.91 18.56 4.84
N GLU A 36 -7.08 18.92 5.39
CA GLU A 36 -7.70 18.20 6.50
C GLU A 36 -8.10 16.78 6.08
N ARG A 37 -8.70 16.62 4.89
CA ARG A 37 -9.08 15.32 4.33
C ARG A 37 -7.98 14.80 3.43
N ASN A 38 -7.44 13.65 3.78
CA ASN A 38 -6.32 13.01 3.09
C ASN A 38 -6.38 11.48 3.20
N ILE A 39 -5.40 10.79 2.64
CA ILE A 39 -5.32 9.33 2.63
C ILE A 39 -5.36 8.68 4.03
N LEU A 40 -4.83 9.33 5.06
CA LEU A 40 -4.84 8.79 6.42
C LEU A 40 -6.27 8.63 6.94
N GLU A 41 -7.12 9.65 6.74
CA GLU A 41 -8.55 9.57 7.03
C GLU A 41 -9.23 8.48 6.18
N GLY A 42 -8.93 8.45 4.88
CA GLY A 42 -9.50 7.47 3.95
C GLY A 42 -9.26 6.02 4.36
N ILE A 43 -8.07 5.71 4.87
CA ILE A 43 -7.69 4.39 5.37
C ILE A 43 -8.49 4.01 6.62
N ILE A 44 -8.55 4.90 7.61
CA ILE A 44 -9.27 4.62 8.87
C ILE A 44 -10.77 4.46 8.62
N ASP A 45 -11.36 5.35 7.81
CA ASP A 45 -12.76 5.29 7.43
C ASP A 45 -13.10 4.04 6.60
N GLY A 46 -12.21 3.66 5.68
CA GLY A 46 -12.35 2.42 4.91
C GLY A 46 -12.35 1.20 5.83
N ALA A 47 -11.37 1.09 6.74
CA ALA A 47 -11.27 0.00 7.69
C ALA A 47 -12.51 -0.11 8.60
N ARG A 48 -13.01 1.02 9.09
CA ARG A 48 -14.22 1.09 9.91
C ARG A 48 -15.44 0.52 9.20
N HIS A 49 -15.70 0.95 7.96
CA HIS A 49 -16.83 0.44 7.18
C HIS A 49 -16.67 -1.03 6.79
N VAL A 50 -15.44 -1.51 6.58
CA VAL A 50 -15.16 -2.92 6.32
C VAL A 50 -15.46 -3.79 7.54
N ALA A 51 -15.14 -3.31 8.75
CA ALA A 51 -15.39 -4.02 10.00
C ALA A 51 -16.85 -4.02 10.44
N ASN A 52 -17.57 -2.92 10.18
CA ASN A 52 -18.91 -2.73 10.72
C ASN A 52 -19.96 -3.56 9.96
N ALA A 53 -20.56 -4.54 10.66
CA ALA A 53 -21.60 -5.41 10.13
C ALA A 53 -22.89 -4.68 9.75
N ASP A 54 -23.17 -3.51 10.34
CA ASP A 54 -24.34 -2.67 10.04
C ASP A 54 -24.16 -1.83 8.76
N THR A 55 -22.93 -1.78 8.22
CA THR A 55 -22.68 -1.12 6.94
C THR A 55 -23.36 -1.91 5.82
N SER A 56 -24.18 -1.22 5.01
CA SER A 56 -24.87 -1.87 3.88
C SER A 56 -23.89 -2.63 2.98
N PRO A 57 -24.27 -3.78 2.38
CA PRO A 57 -23.36 -4.59 1.58
C PRO A 57 -22.63 -3.81 0.47
N ILE A 58 -23.32 -2.87 -0.18
CA ILE A 58 -22.74 -2.03 -1.23
C ILE A 58 -21.71 -1.04 -0.69
N HIS A 59 -21.97 -0.43 0.47
CA HIS A 59 -20.99 0.45 1.12
C HIS A 59 -19.80 -0.33 1.64
N ARG A 60 -20.01 -1.55 2.14
CA ARG A 60 -18.92 -2.42 2.60
C ARG A 60 -18.03 -2.89 1.44
N ASP A 61 -18.60 -3.22 0.28
CA ASP A 61 -17.83 -3.51 -0.96
C ASP A 61 -17.01 -2.29 -1.40
N HIS A 62 -17.63 -1.10 -1.47
CA HIS A 62 -16.91 0.13 -1.82
C HIS A 62 -15.79 0.44 -0.82
N ALA A 63 -16.06 0.30 0.49
CA ALA A 63 -15.07 0.53 1.54
C ALA A 63 -13.88 -0.42 1.39
N LEU A 64 -14.12 -1.70 1.09
CA LEU A 64 -13.06 -2.68 0.87
C LEU A 64 -12.20 -2.29 -0.33
N ARG A 65 -12.81 -1.89 -1.46
CA ARG A 65 -12.08 -1.45 -2.66
C ARG A 65 -11.20 -0.22 -2.37
N PHE A 66 -11.75 0.77 -1.68
CA PHE A 66 -11.00 1.97 -1.29
C PHE A 66 -9.89 1.65 -0.31
N LEU A 67 -10.15 0.81 0.70
CA LEU A 67 -9.12 0.41 1.67
C LEU A 67 -7.94 -0.29 0.99
N VAL A 68 -8.22 -1.25 0.09
CA VAL A 68 -7.18 -1.91 -0.72
C VAL A 68 -6.38 -0.90 -1.53
N HIS A 69 -7.05 0.05 -2.17
CA HIS A 69 -6.41 1.08 -2.98
C HIS A 69 -5.54 2.04 -2.17
N PHE A 70 -6.07 2.61 -1.08
CA PHE A 70 -5.35 3.54 -0.22
C PHE A 70 -4.17 2.88 0.50
N LEU A 71 -4.26 1.59 0.85
CA LEU A 71 -3.10 0.87 1.36
C LEU A 71 -2.03 0.66 0.28
N GLY A 72 -2.37 0.67 -1.00
CA GLY A 72 -1.40 0.75 -2.09
C GLY A 72 -0.76 2.15 -2.16
N ASP A 73 -1.59 3.19 -2.27
CA ASP A 73 -1.17 4.58 -2.44
C ASP A 73 -0.27 5.07 -1.29
N ILE A 74 -0.53 4.70 -0.04
CA ILE A 74 0.31 5.11 1.11
C ILE A 74 1.73 4.51 1.06
N HIS A 75 1.99 3.56 0.17
CA HIS A 75 3.33 3.03 -0.10
C HIS A 75 3.98 3.62 -1.35
N GLN A 76 3.32 4.54 -2.06
CA GLN A 76 3.91 5.31 -3.14
C GLN A 76 4.52 6.60 -2.54
N PRO A 77 5.87 6.79 -2.55
CA PRO A 77 6.52 7.91 -1.86
C PRO A 77 6.01 9.31 -2.24
N PHE A 78 5.66 9.52 -3.51
CA PHE A 78 5.13 10.77 -4.04
C PHE A 78 3.66 11.03 -3.70
N HIS A 79 2.93 10.05 -3.13
CA HIS A 79 1.63 10.28 -2.51
C HIS A 79 1.76 10.83 -1.08
N LEU A 80 2.98 10.97 -0.56
CA LEU A 80 3.26 11.36 0.82
C LEU A 80 3.95 12.73 0.93
N THR A 81 4.07 13.46 -0.18
CA THR A 81 4.70 14.78 -0.24
C THR A 81 3.94 15.72 -1.16
N GLY A 82 3.82 16.98 -0.74
CA GLY A 82 3.25 18.06 -1.56
C GLY A 82 4.26 18.67 -2.53
N GLU A 83 5.55 18.35 -2.42
CA GLU A 83 6.61 18.96 -3.21
C GLU A 83 6.41 18.68 -4.70
N ALA A 84 6.48 19.75 -5.51
CA ALA A 84 6.21 19.70 -6.95
C ALA A 84 4.89 18.99 -7.33
N LEU A 85 3.86 19.11 -6.48
CA LEU A 85 2.58 18.39 -6.56
C LEU A 85 2.76 16.87 -6.56
N GLY A 86 3.49 16.34 -5.58
CA GLY A 86 3.88 14.94 -5.54
C GLY A 86 4.72 14.58 -6.76
N ALA A 87 5.67 15.42 -7.14
CA ALA A 87 6.52 15.27 -8.34
C ALA A 87 5.80 15.27 -9.70
N ASN A 88 4.50 15.55 -9.79
CA ASN A 88 3.78 15.71 -11.08
C ASN A 88 4.35 16.85 -11.95
N GLN A 89 4.96 17.87 -11.32
CA GLN A 89 5.60 18.98 -12.00
C GLN A 89 7.06 18.71 -12.41
N ILE A 90 7.67 17.60 -11.96
CA ILE A 90 9.03 17.22 -12.35
C ILE A 90 8.95 16.46 -13.68
N LYS A 91 9.16 17.17 -14.79
CA LYS A 91 9.10 16.60 -16.14
C LYS A 91 10.36 15.81 -16.45
N VAL A 92 10.20 14.55 -16.86
CA VAL A 92 11.30 13.64 -17.18
C VAL A 92 11.02 12.91 -18.50
N LYS A 93 12.08 12.37 -19.11
CA LYS A 93 11.97 11.44 -20.24
C LYS A 93 12.18 10.00 -19.78
N TRP A 94 11.20 9.14 -20.02
CA TRP A 94 11.29 7.69 -19.85
C TRP A 94 11.30 7.01 -21.22
N ASN A 95 12.33 6.22 -21.53
CA ASN A 95 12.48 5.58 -22.86
C ASN A 95 12.26 6.56 -24.03
N LYS A 96 12.83 7.77 -23.93
CA LYS A 96 12.73 8.89 -24.89
C LYS A 96 11.33 9.52 -25.01
N ARG A 97 10.33 9.08 -24.25
CA ARG A 97 8.99 9.67 -24.20
C ARG A 97 8.88 10.65 -23.03
N ASP A 98 8.21 11.77 -23.26
CA ASP A 98 7.95 12.77 -22.22
C ASP A 98 6.91 12.24 -21.23
N THR A 99 7.21 12.39 -19.94
CA THR A 99 6.34 12.02 -18.83
C THR A 99 6.67 12.92 -17.62
N ASN A 100 6.24 12.54 -16.42
CA ASN A 100 6.64 13.16 -15.17
C ASN A 100 7.09 12.10 -14.16
N LEU A 101 7.82 12.52 -13.13
CA LEU A 101 8.43 11.60 -12.17
C LEU A 101 7.40 10.83 -11.34
N HIS A 102 6.24 11.41 -11.04
CA HIS A 102 5.13 10.71 -10.38
C HIS A 102 4.65 9.52 -11.22
N THR A 103 4.35 9.74 -12.50
CA THR A 103 3.95 8.68 -13.45
C THR A 103 5.04 7.62 -13.66
N VAL A 104 6.32 7.99 -13.55
CA VAL A 104 7.40 6.98 -13.59
C VAL A 104 7.28 5.98 -12.42
N TRP A 105 6.88 6.46 -11.24
CA TRP A 105 6.69 5.63 -10.06
C TRP A 105 5.38 4.86 -10.07
N ASP A 106 4.27 5.51 -10.42
CA ASP A 106 2.95 4.85 -10.50
C ASP A 106 2.94 3.73 -11.52
N ASP A 107 3.54 3.97 -12.69
CA ASP A 107 3.36 3.10 -13.85
C ASP A 107 4.69 2.53 -14.35
N HIS A 108 5.64 3.40 -14.75
CA HIS A 108 6.70 2.95 -15.65
C HIS A 108 7.72 2.00 -15.02
N PHE A 109 8.06 2.15 -13.74
CA PHE A 109 8.91 1.17 -13.05
C PHE A 109 8.23 -0.19 -12.96
N ILE A 110 6.92 -0.21 -12.68
CA ILE A 110 6.12 -1.42 -12.55
C ILE A 110 5.96 -2.10 -13.91
N ASP A 111 5.52 -1.35 -14.93
CA ASP A 111 5.37 -1.84 -16.31
C ASP A 111 6.67 -2.44 -16.84
N HIS A 112 7.81 -1.81 -16.55
CA HIS A 112 9.10 -2.34 -16.94
C HIS A 112 9.35 -3.71 -16.31
N GLN A 113 9.09 -3.88 -15.01
CA GLN A 113 9.30 -5.17 -14.35
C GLN A 113 8.31 -6.23 -14.83
N VAL A 114 7.04 -5.87 -15.04
CA VAL A 114 6.02 -6.79 -15.61
C VAL A 114 6.47 -7.34 -16.97
N LEU A 115 7.16 -6.54 -17.78
CA LEU A 115 7.64 -6.96 -19.09
C LEU A 115 8.99 -7.69 -19.09
N PHE A 116 9.88 -7.39 -18.12
CA PHE A 116 11.29 -7.78 -18.20
C PHE A 116 11.82 -8.59 -17.02
N VAL A 117 11.02 -8.82 -15.96
CA VAL A 117 11.42 -9.75 -14.89
C VAL A 117 11.68 -11.13 -15.50
N ASP A 118 12.72 -11.82 -15.01
CA ASP A 118 13.12 -13.10 -15.60
C ASP A 118 12.04 -14.16 -15.38
N ALA A 119 11.18 -14.31 -16.37
CA ALA A 119 10.08 -15.25 -16.34
C ALA A 119 10.57 -16.69 -16.20
N VAL A 120 11.82 -17.02 -16.56
CA VAL A 120 12.33 -18.40 -16.43
C VAL A 120 12.47 -18.80 -14.96
N GLU A 121 12.86 -17.87 -14.09
CA GLU A 121 13.00 -18.13 -12.66
C GLU A 121 11.65 -18.00 -11.91
N TYR A 122 10.82 -17.05 -12.34
CA TYR A 122 9.59 -16.65 -11.64
C TYR A 122 8.29 -17.09 -12.32
N THR A 123 8.25 -18.19 -13.07
CA THR A 123 6.99 -18.78 -13.60
C THR A 123 6.68 -20.17 -13.06
N ASN A 124 7.49 -20.66 -12.13
CA ASN A 124 7.28 -21.99 -11.56
C ASN A 124 5.98 -22.03 -10.76
N ILE A 125 5.09 -22.95 -11.16
CA ILE A 125 3.83 -23.23 -10.48
C ILE A 125 4.14 -23.81 -9.09
N LEU A 126 3.45 -23.30 -8.07
CA LEU A 126 3.57 -23.82 -6.72
C LEU A 126 3.01 -25.25 -6.64
N PRO A 127 3.61 -26.16 -5.84
CA PRO A 127 3.05 -27.50 -5.65
C PRO A 127 1.61 -27.44 -5.11
N THR A 128 0.63 -27.83 -5.91
CA THR A 128 -0.81 -27.78 -5.55
C THR A 128 -1.36 -29.12 -5.04
N ALA A 129 -0.54 -30.17 -5.02
CA ALA A 129 -0.90 -31.49 -4.51
C ALA A 129 -0.20 -31.76 -3.18
N HIS A 130 -0.93 -32.40 -2.24
CA HIS A 130 -0.35 -32.89 -1.01
C HIS A 130 0.73 -33.94 -1.32
N SER A 131 1.88 -33.84 -0.63
CA SER A 131 2.98 -34.78 -0.77
C SER A 131 3.76 -34.88 0.54
N ALA A 132 4.75 -35.77 0.60
CA ALA A 132 5.63 -35.92 1.78
C ALA A 132 6.32 -34.60 2.19
N ASN A 133 6.47 -33.64 1.27
CA ASN A 133 7.14 -32.37 1.50
C ASN A 133 6.18 -31.16 1.52
N ILE A 134 4.87 -31.36 1.32
CA ILE A 134 3.87 -30.29 1.23
C ILE A 134 2.63 -30.72 2.00
N SER A 135 2.32 -30.04 3.10
CA SER A 135 1.11 -30.30 3.90
C SER A 135 -0.17 -30.03 3.12
N GLU A 136 -1.31 -30.58 3.57
CA GLU A 136 -2.62 -30.33 2.96
C GLU A 136 -3.00 -28.85 2.99
N HIS A 137 -2.67 -28.17 4.09
CA HIS A 137 -2.86 -26.72 4.24
C HIS A 137 -2.04 -25.93 3.21
N GLU A 138 -0.76 -26.28 3.01
CA GLU A 138 0.09 -25.64 2.00
C GLU A 138 -0.41 -25.91 0.58
N ALA A 139 -0.85 -27.12 0.27
CA ALA A 139 -1.43 -27.46 -1.02
C ALA A 139 -2.69 -26.62 -1.31
N SER A 140 -3.60 -26.51 -0.33
CA SER A 140 -4.81 -25.70 -0.42
C SER A 140 -4.51 -24.20 -0.60
N ARG A 141 -3.52 -23.67 0.15
CA ARG A 141 -3.03 -22.29 -0.04
C ARG A 141 -2.48 -22.08 -1.45
N ASN A 142 -1.63 -22.99 -1.92
CA ASN A 142 -1.01 -22.91 -3.24
C ASN A 142 -2.07 -22.98 -4.35
N GLN A 143 -3.09 -23.81 -4.22
CA GLN A 143 -4.21 -23.85 -5.16
C GLN A 143 -4.92 -22.49 -5.28
N ARG A 144 -5.19 -21.81 -4.15
CA ARG A 144 -5.79 -20.46 -4.17
C ARG A 144 -4.90 -19.46 -4.88
N ILE A 145 -3.60 -19.46 -4.58
CA ILE A 145 -2.61 -18.58 -5.22
C ILE A 145 -2.59 -18.82 -6.73
N GLU A 146 -2.45 -20.07 -7.17
CA GLU A 146 -2.39 -20.41 -8.58
C GLU A 146 -3.70 -20.07 -9.32
N SER A 147 -4.85 -20.24 -8.66
CA SER A 147 -6.16 -19.91 -9.25
C SER A 147 -6.34 -18.42 -9.55
N VAL A 148 -5.63 -17.56 -8.83
CA VAL A 148 -5.71 -16.10 -9.02
C VAL A 148 -4.54 -15.54 -9.82
N LEU A 149 -3.44 -16.27 -9.98
CA LEU A 149 -2.24 -15.77 -10.70
C LEU A 149 -2.15 -16.27 -12.15
N THR A 150 -2.63 -17.50 -12.42
CA THR A 150 -2.45 -18.13 -13.73
C THR A 150 -3.07 -17.30 -14.86
N GLY A 151 -2.26 -16.95 -15.86
CA GLY A 151 -2.70 -16.23 -17.06
C GLY A 151 -2.66 -14.70 -16.96
N LEU A 152 -2.20 -14.15 -15.83
CA LEU A 152 -2.02 -12.71 -15.65
C LEU A 152 -0.64 -12.29 -16.12
N ASN A 153 -0.56 -11.16 -16.82
CA ASN A 153 0.70 -10.62 -17.33
C ASN A 153 1.68 -10.22 -16.21
N TYR A 154 1.18 -9.91 -15.01
CA TYR A 154 1.99 -9.55 -13.84
C TYR A 154 2.32 -10.72 -12.92
N ASP A 155 1.92 -11.95 -13.23
CA ASP A 155 2.21 -13.14 -12.41
C ASP A 155 3.71 -13.30 -12.11
N PRO A 156 4.62 -13.24 -13.12
CA PRO A 156 6.05 -13.37 -12.85
C PRO A 156 6.58 -12.29 -11.90
N TYR A 157 6.04 -11.07 -12.00
CA TYR A 157 6.46 -9.97 -11.15
C TYR A 157 5.94 -10.11 -9.71
N ILE A 158 4.72 -10.60 -9.52
CA ILE A 158 4.22 -10.94 -8.18
C ILE A 158 5.09 -12.02 -7.54
N ARG A 159 5.43 -13.08 -8.29
CA ARG A 159 6.31 -14.15 -7.79
C ARG A 159 7.72 -13.64 -7.47
N TYR A 160 8.25 -12.71 -8.25
CA TYR A 160 9.51 -12.03 -7.96
C TYR A 160 9.47 -11.27 -6.64
N ILE A 161 8.42 -10.46 -6.41
CA ILE A 161 8.25 -9.73 -5.15
C ILE A 161 8.11 -10.70 -3.97
N LEU A 162 7.32 -11.77 -4.12
CA LEU A 162 7.17 -12.80 -3.09
C LEU A 162 8.50 -13.49 -2.79
N HIS A 163 9.30 -13.82 -3.81
CA HIS A 163 10.65 -14.35 -3.61
C HIS A 163 11.53 -13.37 -2.81
N GLY A 164 11.43 -12.07 -3.07
CA GLY A 164 12.07 -11.03 -2.26
C GLY A 164 11.63 -11.07 -0.78
N VAL A 165 10.33 -11.22 -0.51
CA VAL A 165 9.78 -11.33 0.84
C VAL A 165 10.33 -12.54 1.60
N TYR A 166 10.46 -13.69 0.92
CA TYR A 166 10.99 -14.90 1.53
C TYR A 166 12.51 -14.89 1.72
N ASN A 167 13.24 -14.15 0.88
CA ASN A 167 14.70 -14.17 0.85
C ASN A 167 15.31 -12.81 1.21
N HIS A 168 15.31 -11.87 0.26
CA HIS A 168 16.01 -10.58 0.39
C HIS A 168 15.62 -9.79 1.64
N TRP A 169 14.33 -9.84 2.01
CA TRP A 169 13.79 -9.06 3.12
C TRP A 169 13.37 -9.92 4.32
N ALA A 170 13.80 -11.18 4.37
CA ALA A 170 13.39 -12.12 5.40
C ALA A 170 13.68 -11.62 6.83
N ALA A 171 14.81 -10.93 7.03
CA ALA A 171 15.25 -10.41 8.32
C ALA A 171 14.52 -9.13 8.79
N GLU A 172 13.80 -8.45 7.89
CA GLU A 172 13.14 -7.18 8.20
C GLU A 172 11.61 -7.22 8.06
N ARG A 173 11.06 -8.18 7.30
CA ARG A 173 9.62 -8.25 7.01
C ARG A 173 8.71 -8.26 8.25
N GLU A 174 9.17 -8.82 9.37
CA GLU A 174 8.44 -8.78 10.65
C GLU A 174 8.19 -7.34 11.12
N LYS A 175 9.23 -6.51 11.03
CA LYS A 175 9.20 -5.12 11.50
C LYS A 175 8.31 -4.24 10.64
N TRP A 176 8.04 -4.64 9.40
CA TRP A 176 7.20 -3.85 8.49
C TRP A 176 5.74 -3.83 8.92
N ILE A 177 5.27 -4.89 9.59
CA ILE A 177 3.84 -5.10 9.87
C ILE A 177 3.47 -4.66 11.28
N VAL A 178 4.43 -4.63 12.20
CA VAL A 178 4.22 -4.19 13.59
C VAL A 178 3.99 -2.69 13.65
N CYS A 179 2.89 -2.27 14.28
CA CYS A 179 2.63 -0.88 14.60
C CYS A 179 3.20 -0.51 15.98
N PRO A 180 3.85 0.66 16.13
CA PRO A 180 4.28 1.13 17.45
C PRO A 180 3.09 1.63 18.29
N GLU A 181 3.14 1.35 19.60
CA GLU A 181 2.18 1.86 20.59
C GLU A 181 2.58 3.27 21.10
N PRO A 182 1.63 4.20 21.34
CA PRO A 182 0.22 4.21 20.95
C PRO A 182 0.02 5.07 19.68
N SER A 183 -0.27 4.42 18.54
CA SER A 183 -0.46 5.09 17.24
C SER A 183 -1.79 5.85 17.10
N LEU A 184 -2.74 5.66 18.03
CA LEU A 184 -4.15 6.09 17.87
C LEU A 184 -4.54 7.35 18.64
N ASN A 185 -3.74 7.78 19.62
CA ASN A 185 -3.90 9.08 20.27
C ASN A 185 -3.08 10.17 19.57
N ASP A 186 -2.53 9.86 18.39
CA ASP A 186 -1.72 10.80 17.64
C ASP A 186 -2.63 11.84 16.98
N THR A 187 -2.55 13.07 17.48
CA THR A 187 -3.35 14.22 17.02
C THR A 187 -3.14 14.56 15.54
N ARG A 188 -2.14 13.95 14.89
CA ARG A 188 -1.92 14.06 13.44
C ARG A 188 -2.99 13.32 12.63
N ILE A 189 -3.68 12.33 13.18
CA ILE A 189 -4.80 11.68 12.47
C ILE A 189 -6.10 12.39 12.87
N HIS A 190 -6.51 13.36 12.08
CA HIS A 190 -7.80 14.03 12.27
C HIS A 190 -8.88 13.29 11.47
N MET A 191 -9.89 12.74 12.15
CA MET A 191 -11.03 12.11 11.50
C MET A 191 -12.13 13.14 11.33
N SER A 192 -12.48 13.48 10.08
CA SER A 192 -13.64 14.33 9.84
C SER A 192 -14.95 13.62 10.23
N VAL A 193 -15.98 14.39 10.59
CA VAL A 193 -17.34 13.85 10.85
C VAL A 193 -18.05 13.47 9.54
N GLN A 194 -17.36 13.54 8.39
CA GLN A 194 -17.95 13.28 7.08
C GLN A 194 -17.32 12.02 6.48
N SER A 195 -18.09 10.94 6.48
CA SER A 195 -17.61 9.65 6.00
C SER A 195 -17.22 9.70 4.53
N VAL A 196 -16.18 8.96 4.16
CA VAL A 196 -15.80 8.70 2.76
C VAL A 196 -17.02 8.30 1.91
N LEU A 197 -17.95 7.53 2.45
CA LEU A 197 -19.09 7.01 1.69
C LEU A 197 -20.40 7.79 1.83
N GLN A 198 -20.40 8.98 2.46
CA GLN A 198 -21.63 9.74 2.79
C GLN A 198 -22.68 8.89 3.54
N ALA A 199 -22.23 7.86 4.24
CA ALA A 199 -23.06 7.04 5.13
C ALA A 199 -23.27 7.78 6.46
N ASP A 200 -24.47 7.65 7.03
CA ASP A 200 -24.82 8.17 8.35
C ASP A 200 -23.95 7.48 9.41
N ILE A 201 -23.22 8.27 10.20
CA ILE A 201 -22.17 7.83 11.14
C ILE A 201 -22.67 7.88 12.59
N SER A 202 -23.97 8.06 12.81
CA SER A 202 -24.58 8.29 14.12
C SER A 202 -24.47 7.12 15.13
N HIS A 203 -23.85 5.99 14.77
CA HIS A 203 -23.71 4.81 15.63
C HIS A 203 -22.27 4.27 15.76
N VAL A 204 -21.25 5.13 15.66
CA VAL A 204 -19.84 4.68 15.53
C VAL A 204 -18.92 5.13 16.68
N ASP A 205 -19.38 5.06 17.93
CA ASP A 205 -18.52 5.34 19.09
C ASP A 205 -17.66 4.14 19.53
N ASP A 206 -17.92 2.91 19.03
CA ASP A 206 -17.29 1.68 19.52
C ASP A 206 -16.24 1.04 18.57
N PHE A 207 -15.88 1.69 17.45
CA PHE A 207 -14.88 1.12 16.53
C PHE A 207 -13.47 1.21 17.13
N VAL A 208 -12.96 0.08 17.62
CA VAL A 208 -11.56 -0.06 18.04
C VAL A 208 -10.70 -0.29 16.80
N ILE A 209 -9.83 0.67 16.49
CA ILE A 209 -8.88 0.55 15.38
C ILE A 209 -7.94 -0.62 15.67
N PRO A 210 -7.77 -1.58 14.74
CA PRO A 210 -6.84 -2.68 14.93
C PRO A 210 -5.41 -2.21 15.20
N SER A 211 -4.69 -2.92 16.07
CA SER A 211 -3.26 -2.66 16.31
C SER A 211 -2.38 -2.92 15.08
N THR A 212 -2.93 -3.52 14.02
CA THR A 212 -2.27 -3.68 12.72
C THR A 212 -2.53 -2.51 11.76
N LEU A 213 -3.25 -1.46 12.16
CA LEU A 213 -3.59 -0.32 11.31
C LEU A 213 -2.91 0.96 11.81
N CYS A 214 -1.75 1.30 11.24
CA CYS A 214 -0.99 2.50 11.62
C CYS A 214 -0.51 3.29 10.39
N PRO A 215 -1.43 3.90 9.61
CA PRO A 215 -1.09 4.59 8.37
C PRO A 215 -0.08 5.73 8.56
N LEU A 216 -0.11 6.42 9.70
CA LEU A 216 0.88 7.45 10.04
C LEU A 216 2.31 6.90 10.17
N HIS A 217 2.45 5.71 10.75
CA HIS A 217 3.75 5.02 10.81
C HIS A 217 4.16 4.60 9.40
N TRP A 218 3.26 3.99 8.62
CA TRP A 218 3.62 3.52 7.28
C TRP A 218 4.07 4.62 6.33
N GLY A 219 3.38 5.77 6.35
CA GLY A 219 3.74 6.91 5.53
C GLY A 219 5.13 7.48 5.87
N SER A 220 5.56 7.48 7.13
CA SER A 220 6.91 7.96 7.46
C SER A 220 8.03 7.07 6.91
N TYR A 221 7.81 5.74 6.80
CA TYR A 221 8.72 4.82 6.09
C TYR A 221 8.55 4.90 4.57
N GLY A 222 7.39 5.36 4.10
CA GLY A 222 7.06 5.46 2.68
C GLY A 222 7.87 6.49 1.92
N LEU A 223 8.63 7.37 2.59
CA LEU A 223 9.49 8.37 1.96
C LEU A 223 10.75 7.79 1.26
N LEU A 224 10.94 6.47 1.33
CA LEU A 224 11.97 5.73 0.62
C LEU A 224 11.77 5.84 -0.90
N GLY A 225 12.49 6.75 -1.54
CA GLY A 225 12.34 7.02 -2.98
C GLY A 225 12.45 8.49 -3.35
N LEU A 226 12.19 9.35 -2.37
CA LEU A 226 12.37 10.79 -2.51
C LEU A 226 13.87 11.10 -2.64
N ALA A 227 14.26 11.67 -3.77
CA ALA A 227 15.61 12.18 -4.01
C ALA A 227 15.52 13.37 -4.96
N ASN A 228 16.60 14.16 -5.01
CA ASN A 228 16.73 15.24 -5.98
C ASN A 228 16.81 14.66 -7.39
N GLU A 229 15.73 14.80 -8.15
CA GLU A 229 15.71 14.57 -9.58
C GLU A 229 15.31 15.87 -10.27
N GLU A 230 16.13 16.31 -11.23
CA GLU A 230 15.91 17.57 -11.94
C GLU A 230 15.07 17.37 -13.21
N GLN A 231 14.54 18.46 -13.77
CA GLN A 231 13.79 18.40 -15.01
C GLN A 231 14.68 17.92 -16.18
N GLY A 232 14.17 17.02 -17.02
CA GLY A 232 14.86 16.60 -18.23
C GLY A 232 14.80 15.09 -18.49
N LYS A 233 15.92 14.38 -18.34
CA LYS A 233 16.01 12.92 -18.47
C LYS A 233 16.12 12.36 -17.06
N LEU A 234 15.37 11.29 -16.75
CA LEU A 234 15.57 10.54 -15.51
C LEU A 234 17.04 10.13 -15.41
N SER A 235 17.70 10.56 -14.34
CA SER A 235 19.13 10.34 -14.15
C SER A 235 19.42 8.85 -14.04
N ASP A 236 20.50 8.42 -14.70
CA ASP A 236 20.89 7.01 -14.69
C ASP A 236 21.26 6.56 -13.26
N GLU A 237 21.76 7.48 -12.43
CA GLU A 237 22.03 7.26 -11.00
C GLU A 237 20.76 6.98 -10.22
N TYR A 238 19.72 7.82 -10.35
CA TYR A 238 18.45 7.62 -9.68
C TYR A 238 17.80 6.30 -10.09
N ALA A 239 17.65 6.06 -11.39
CA ALA A 239 17.07 4.82 -11.91
C ALA A 239 17.86 3.58 -11.47
N THR A 240 19.19 3.68 -11.39
CA THR A 240 20.04 2.59 -10.90
C THR A 240 19.84 2.35 -9.41
N ARG A 241 19.71 3.39 -8.59
CA ARG A 241 19.42 3.26 -7.16
C ARG A 241 18.09 2.54 -6.94
N ILE A 242 17.01 3.04 -7.56
CA ILE A 242 15.66 2.45 -7.43
C ILE A 242 15.70 0.95 -7.76
N ARG A 243 16.35 0.58 -8.87
CA ARG A 243 16.47 -0.81 -9.32
C ARG A 243 17.35 -1.67 -8.40
N LYS A 244 18.54 -1.17 -8.03
CA LYS A 244 19.54 -1.95 -7.28
C LYS A 244 19.09 -2.22 -5.85
N GLU A 245 18.40 -1.26 -5.25
CA GLU A 245 17.88 -1.37 -3.88
C GLU A 245 16.47 -1.97 -3.82
N LEU A 246 15.89 -2.33 -4.97
CA LEU A 246 14.54 -2.91 -5.10
C LEU A 246 13.48 -2.07 -4.38
N ILE A 247 13.57 -0.74 -4.51
CA ILE A 247 12.76 0.18 -3.70
C ILE A 247 11.28 0.03 -4.04
N VAL A 248 10.93 0.00 -5.32
CA VAL A 248 9.53 -0.16 -5.77
C VAL A 248 8.98 -1.51 -5.29
N GLU A 249 9.72 -2.59 -5.47
CA GLU A 249 9.32 -3.93 -5.07
C GLU A 249 9.17 -4.05 -3.55
N LYS A 250 10.06 -3.42 -2.78
CA LYS A 250 9.99 -3.37 -1.31
C LYS A 250 8.75 -2.61 -0.84
N GLN A 251 8.41 -1.49 -1.48
CA GLN A 251 7.18 -0.74 -1.18
C GLN A 251 5.92 -1.57 -1.49
N LEU A 252 5.87 -2.23 -2.65
CA LEU A 252 4.78 -3.13 -3.02
C LEU A 252 4.65 -4.31 -2.04
N ALA A 253 5.78 -4.91 -1.64
CA ALA A 253 5.81 -5.98 -0.64
C ALA A 253 5.26 -5.53 0.71
N MET A 254 5.68 -4.36 1.21
CA MET A 254 5.17 -3.79 2.45
C MET A 254 3.67 -3.51 2.36
N GLY A 255 3.21 -2.91 1.26
CA GLY A 255 1.78 -2.65 1.01
C GLY A 255 0.94 -3.92 1.06
N GLY A 256 1.37 -4.97 0.34
CA GLY A 256 0.67 -6.26 0.32
C GLY A 256 0.62 -6.95 1.69
N LEU A 257 1.75 -6.98 2.42
CA LEU A 257 1.83 -7.59 3.75
C LEU A 257 0.99 -6.85 4.79
N ARG A 258 1.05 -5.51 4.80
CA ARG A 258 0.24 -4.66 5.68
C ARG A 258 -1.25 -4.79 5.36
N LEU A 259 -1.62 -4.79 4.08
CA LEU A 259 -3.00 -5.02 3.65
C LEU A 259 -3.54 -6.36 4.13
N ALA A 260 -2.80 -7.44 3.90
CA ALA A 260 -3.21 -8.75 4.35
C ALA A 260 -3.34 -8.81 5.88
N SER A 261 -2.41 -8.19 6.63
CA SER A 261 -2.52 -8.12 8.09
C SER A 261 -3.73 -7.33 8.59
N VAL A 262 -4.04 -6.21 7.94
CA VAL A 262 -5.24 -5.41 8.25
C VAL A 262 -6.50 -6.21 7.95
N LEU A 263 -6.61 -6.83 6.78
CA LEU A 263 -7.80 -7.59 6.41
C LEU A 263 -8.00 -8.81 7.32
N ASN A 264 -6.93 -9.54 7.66
CA ASN A 264 -7.00 -10.63 8.63
C ASN A 264 -7.52 -10.14 9.99
N SER A 265 -7.07 -8.97 10.45
CA SER A 265 -7.54 -8.40 11.72
C SER A 265 -8.97 -7.87 11.66
N LEU A 266 -9.43 -7.36 10.51
CA LEU A 266 -10.77 -6.79 10.36
C LEU A 266 -11.85 -7.85 10.07
N LEU A 267 -11.49 -8.92 9.36
CA LEU A 267 -12.44 -9.88 8.79
C LEU A 267 -12.26 -11.31 9.33
N GLY A 268 -11.10 -11.63 9.92
CA GLY A 268 -10.84 -12.96 10.46
C GLY A 268 -11.73 -13.26 11.66
N SER A 269 -12.28 -14.48 11.70
CA SER A 269 -12.95 -14.98 12.90
C SER A 269 -11.94 -15.21 14.04
N ALA A 270 -12.44 -15.26 15.28
CA ALA A 270 -11.58 -15.54 16.44
C ALA A 270 -10.84 -16.88 16.31
N ASP A 271 -11.46 -17.88 15.70
CA ASP A 271 -10.85 -19.19 15.47
C ASP A 271 -9.77 -19.12 14.39
N GLU A 272 -10.02 -18.46 13.26
CA GLU A 272 -9.00 -18.26 12.20
C GLU A 272 -7.81 -17.45 12.71
N ILE A 273 -8.04 -16.38 13.47
CA ILE A 273 -6.97 -15.57 14.07
C ILE A 273 -6.17 -16.40 15.08
N LYS A 274 -6.84 -17.25 15.85
CA LYS A 274 -6.17 -18.16 16.80
C LYS A 274 -5.38 -19.23 16.07
N GLU A 275 -5.84 -19.74 14.95
CA GLU A 275 -5.18 -20.79 14.18
C GLU A 275 -3.99 -20.25 13.37
N HIS A 276 -4.22 -19.19 12.58
CA HIS A 276 -3.28 -18.71 11.57
C HIS A 276 -2.56 -17.40 11.94
N GLY A 277 -3.01 -16.73 13.00
CA GLY A 277 -2.53 -15.38 13.33
C GLY A 277 -3.09 -14.31 12.38
N ILE A 278 -2.82 -13.05 12.70
CA ILE A 278 -3.21 -11.91 11.85
C ILE A 278 -2.12 -11.53 10.85
N VAL A 279 -0.87 -11.85 11.15
CA VAL A 279 0.28 -11.43 10.34
C VAL A 279 0.62 -12.54 9.35
N PRO A 280 0.54 -12.29 8.02
CA PRO A 280 0.88 -13.31 7.03
C PRO A 280 2.30 -13.83 7.21
N PHE A 281 2.49 -15.15 7.06
CA PHE A 281 3.79 -15.83 7.20
C PHE A 281 4.34 -15.92 8.63
N PHE A 282 3.54 -15.57 9.65
CA PHE A 282 3.93 -15.65 11.06
C PHE A 282 2.88 -16.40 11.89
N LYS A 283 2.72 -17.70 11.61
CA LYS A 283 2.27 -18.75 12.53
C LYS A 283 2.39 -20.13 11.88
#